data_AF-A0A326GBQ4-F1
#
_entry.id   AF-A0A326GBQ4-F1
#
_cell.length_a   1.000
_cell.length_b   1.000
_cell.length_c   1.000
_cell.angle_alpha   90.00
_cell.angle_beta   90.00
_cell.angle_gamma   90.00
#
_symmetry.space_group_name_H-M   'P 1'
#
loop_
_entity.id
_entity.type
_entity.pdbx_description
1 polymer ?
#
loop_
_entity_poly.entity_id
_entity_poly.type
_entity_poly.pdbx_seq_one_letter_code
_entity_poly.pdbx_strand_id
1 'polypeptide(L)' 'MKLAYFACAIGRHKIDEKGVKHIHGADVGRCRHCRTPLEQVDTQMWEVQRVKDAGLRSRHFL' A
#
# COMPACT_ATOMS: atom_id res chain seq x y z
N MET A 1 20.98 2.45 -0.05
CA MET A 1 19.81 3.29 0.31
C MET A 1 19.13 4.01 -0.86
N LYS A 2 19.75 4.24 -2.04
CA LYS A 2 19.05 4.83 -3.22
C LYS A 2 18.51 3.78 -4.22
N LEU A 3 19.23 2.67 -4.43
CA LEU A 3 18.81 1.59 -5.35
C LEU A 3 17.43 0.99 -5.01
N ALA A 4 17.11 0.87 -3.72
CA ALA A 4 15.82 0.36 -3.27
C ALA A 4 14.64 1.32 -3.58
N TYR A 5 14.90 2.63 -3.63
CA TYR A 5 13.90 3.61 -4.08
C TYR A 5 13.69 3.54 -5.59
N PHE A 6 14.74 3.28 -6.38
CA PHE A 6 14.59 3.02 -7.82
C PHE A 6 13.76 1.76 -8.08
N ALA A 7 13.94 0.69 -7.28
CA ALA A 7 13.09 -0.49 -7.36
C ALA A 7 11.61 -0.16 -7.10
N CYS A 8 11.33 0.70 -6.10
CA CYS A 8 9.97 1.17 -5.82
C CYS A 8 9.36 1.98 -6.97
N ALA A 9 10.18 2.76 -7.69
CA ALA A 9 9.72 3.54 -8.85
C ALA A 9 9.31 2.64 -10.04
N ILE A 10 9.88 1.43 -10.13
CA ILE A 10 9.54 0.42 -11.16
C ILE A 10 8.41 -0.52 -10.64
N GLY A 11 7.79 -0.19 -9.50
CA GLY A 11 6.69 -0.96 -8.91
C GLY A 11 7.14 -2.17 -8.07
N ARG A 12 8.44 -2.38 -7.87
CA ARG A 12 8.95 -3.42 -6.96
C ARG A 12 9.00 -2.89 -5.54
N HIS A 13 7.93 -3.16 -4.80
CA HIS A 13 7.81 -2.79 -3.39
C HIS A 13 8.18 -3.97 -2.48
N LYS A 14 8.72 -3.65 -1.31
CA LYS A 14 8.99 -4.62 -0.25
C LYS A 14 8.24 -4.23 1.01
N ILE A 15 7.38 -5.12 1.50
CA ILE A 15 6.56 -4.89 2.69
C ILE A 15 7.43 -4.68 3.93
N ASP A 16 6.99 -3.79 4.82
CA ASP A 16 7.49 -3.69 6.18
C ASP A 16 6.66 -4.60 7.10
N GLU A 17 7.14 -5.83 7.32
CA GLU A 17 6.46 -6.88 8.10
C GLU A 17 6.13 -6.44 9.53
N LYS A 18 6.93 -5.53 10.11
CA LYS A 18 6.70 -5.00 11.46
C LYS A 18 5.51 -4.03 11.52
N GLY A 19 5.14 -3.43 10.40
CA GLY A 19 4.08 -2.44 10.28
C GLY A 19 2.79 -2.99 9.68
N VAL A 20 2.70 -4.31 9.46
CA VAL A 20 1.50 -4.96 8.92
C VAL A 20 0.37 -4.90 9.94
N LYS A 21 -0.84 -4.62 9.46
CA LYS A 21 -2.07 -4.53 10.22
C LYS A 21 -3.17 -5.29 9.49
N HIS A 22 -3.97 -6.05 10.23
CA HIS A 22 -5.17 -6.68 9.69
C HIS A 22 -6.34 -5.70 9.72
N ILE A 23 -6.93 -5.39 8.56
CA ILE A 23 -8.06 -4.47 8.42
C ILE A 23 -9.12 -5.10 7.51
N HIS A 24 -10.36 -5.20 8.00
CA HIS A 24 -11.53 -5.66 7.21
C HIS A 24 -11.31 -6.99 6.45
N GLY A 25 -10.55 -7.93 7.01
CA GLY A 25 -10.31 -9.25 6.40
C GLY A 25 -9.08 -9.32 5.49
N ALA A 26 -8.34 -8.22 5.30
CA ALA A 26 -7.10 -8.18 4.54
C ALA A 26 -5.94 -7.65 5.39
N ASP A 27 -4.74 -8.17 5.18
CA ASP A 27 -3.55 -7.58 5.76
C ASP A 27 -3.09 -6.39 4.91
N VAL A 28 -2.90 -5.26 5.57
CA VAL A 28 -2.42 -4.02 4.95
C VAL A 28 -1.13 -3.58 5.62
N GLY A 29 -0.26 -2.94 4.85
CA GLY A 29 0.99 -2.39 5.37
C GLY A 29 1.57 -1.36 4.44
N ARG A 30 2.87 -1.11 4.58
CA ARG A 30 3.58 -0.10 3.79
C ARG A 30 4.90 -0.65 3.27
N CYS A 31 5.34 -0.11 2.14
CA CYS A 31 6.68 -0.38 1.66
C CYS A 31 7.72 0.16 2.66
N ARG A 32 8.70 -0.66 3.02
CA ARG A 32 9.80 -0.27 3.93
C ARG A 32 10.65 0.89 3.41
N HIS A 33 10.66 1.11 2.10
CA HIS A 33 11.47 2.15 1.46
C HIS A 33 10.67 3.42 1.17
N CYS A 34 9.65 3.34 0.32
CA CYS A 34 8.89 4.51 -0.12
C CYS A 34 7.61 4.79 0.68
N ARG A 35 7.26 3.95 1.66
CA ARG A 35 6.03 4.03 2.46
C ARG A 35 4.72 3.93 1.65
N THR A 36 4.78 3.53 0.38
CA THR A 36 3.60 3.23 -0.44
C THR A 36 2.70 2.22 0.27
N PRO A 37 1.39 2.46 0.37
CA PRO A 37 0.45 1.51 0.98
C PRO A 37 0.38 0.23 0.13
N LEU A 38 0.46 -0.92 0.81
CA LEU A 38 0.39 -2.25 0.23
C LEU A 38 -0.74 -3.01 0.90
N GLU A 39 -1.41 -3.85 0.12
CA GLU A 39 -2.45 -4.77 0.59
C GLU A 39 -2.09 -6.19 0.17
N GLN A 40 -2.33 -7.14 1.05
CA GLN A 40 -2.11 -8.56 0.80
C GLN A 40 -3.23 -9.07 -0.12
N VAL A 41 -2.85 -9.50 -1.32
CA VAL A 41 -3.78 -10.07 -2.31
C VAL A 41 -3.82 -11.59 -2.22
N ASP A 42 -2.69 -12.20 -1.85
CA ASP A 42 -2.56 -13.63 -1.61
C ASP A 42 -1.60 -13.86 -0.43
N THR A 43 -1.57 -15.07 0.12
CA THR A 43 -0.76 -15.51 1.27
C THR A 43 0.71 -15.04 1.19
N GLN A 44 1.26 -14.91 -0.02
CA GLN A 44 2.64 -14.45 -0.26
C GLN A 44 2.74 -13.22 -1.18
N MET A 45 1.63 -12.65 -1.64
CA MET A 45 1.63 -11.55 -2.61
C MET A 45 1.07 -10.26 -2.02
N TRP A 46 1.87 -9.20 -2.15
CA TRP A 46 1.52 -7.85 -1.73
C TRP A 46 1.47 -6.95 -2.97
N GLU A 47 0.34 -6.30 -3.18
CA GLU A 47 0.18 -5.32 -4.25
C GLU A 47 -0.01 -3.92 -3.69
N VAL A 48 0.24 -2.91 -4.50
CA VAL A 48 -0.06 -1.52 -4.14
C VAL A 48 -1.56 -1.41 -3.90
N GLN A 49 -1.92 -0.96 -2.70
CA GLN A 49 -3.31 -0.80 -2.33
C GLN A 49 -3.94 0.20 -3.31
N ARG A 50 -4.82 -0.31 -4.17
CA ARG A 50 -5.58 0.51 -5.11
C ARG A 50 -6.75 1.09 -4.32
N VAL A 51 -6.47 2.17 -3.59
CA VAL A 51 -7.52 2.96 -2.95
C VAL A 51 -8.33 3.58 -4.09
N LYS A 52 -9.40 2.89 -4.52
CA LYS A 52 -10.48 3.55 -5.26
C LYS A 52 -10.99 4.61 -4.31
N ASP A 53 -10.95 5.87 -4.74
CA ASP A 53 -11.56 6.97 -3.99
C ASP A 53 -12.94 6.49 -3.53
N ALA A 54 -13.14 6.41 -2.21
CA ALA A 54 -14.34 5.80 -1.64
C ALA A 54 -15.59 6.66 -1.87
N GLY A 55 -15.53 7.65 -2.76
CA GLY A 55 -16.59 8.63 -2.99
C GLY A 55 -16.78 9.56 -1.79
N LEU A 56 -15.83 9.58 -0.84
CA LEU A 56 -15.87 10.38 0.40
C LEU A 56 -15.46 11.84 0.16
N ARG A 57 -15.26 12.25 -1.09
CA ARG A 57 -15.16 13.68 -1.42
C ARG A 57 -16.48 14.33 -1.01
N SER A 58 -16.43 15.16 0.04
CA SER A 58 -17.56 15.97 0.48
C SER A 58 -18.14 16.68 -0.73
N ARG A 59 -19.36 16.32 -1.13
CA ARG A 59 -20.14 17.16 -2.04
C ARG A 59 -20.27 18.50 -1.31
N HIS A 60 -19.53 19.51 -1.75
CA HIS A 60 -19.93 20.88 -1.49
C HIS A 60 -21.31 21.01 -2.13
N PHE A 61 -22.36 21.01 -1.30
CA PHE A 61 -23.67 21.50 -1.68
C PHE A 61 -23.48 22.98 -1.96
N LEU A 62 -23.48 23.34 -3.25
CA LEU A 62 -23.75 24.69 -3.75
C LEU A 62 -25.26 24.78 -4.00
#